data_AF-A0AAW8T1I6-F1
#
_entry.id   AF-A0AAW8T1I6-F1
#
_cell.length_a   1.000
_cell.length_b   1.000
_cell.length_c   1.000
_cell.angle_alpha   90.00
_cell.angle_beta   90.00
_cell.angle_gamma   90.00
#
_symmetry.space_group_name_H-M   'P 1'
#
loop_
_entity.id
_entity.type
_entity.pdbx_description
1 polymer ?
#
loop_
_entity_poly.entity_id
_entity_poly.type
_entity_poly.pdbx_seq_one_letter_code
_entity_poly.pdbx_strand_id
1 'polypeptide(L)'
;WPEEATQPITADDTEFVSSATKLDDKSDADKYNPEGQKVTTELNKEPDASEGIKNKEDLPKDTKYTWKEKVDVSAAGNKKGTVVVTYPDGSSDEVEVDVTVTDNRSDADKYEPTVEGEKVEVGGTVDLTDNVTNLPT
;
A
#
# COMPACT_ATOMS: atom_id res chain seq x y z
N TRP A 1 18.45 16.21 -65.64
CA TRP A 1 19.29 16.64 -64.50
C TRP A 1 18.43 17.61 -63.71
N PRO A 2 18.15 17.34 -62.41
CA PRO A 2 16.78 17.37 -61.88
C PRO A 2 16.32 18.75 -61.39
N GLU A 3 15.01 18.92 -61.45
CA GLU A 3 14.24 20.05 -60.93
C GLU A 3 14.13 19.94 -59.40
N GLU A 4 14.62 20.97 -58.72
CA GLU A 4 14.59 21.16 -57.27
C GLU A 4 13.14 21.41 -56.83
N ALA A 5 12.56 20.45 -56.09
CA ALA A 5 11.21 20.56 -55.56
C ALA A 5 11.20 21.60 -54.41
N THR A 6 10.56 22.74 -54.69
CA THR A 6 10.17 23.73 -53.71
C THR A 6 8.93 23.23 -52.96
N GLN A 7 9.03 23.08 -51.64
CA GLN A 7 7.89 23.30 -50.75
C GLN A 7 8.31 24.17 -49.55
N PRO A 8 7.55 25.24 -49.23
CA PRO A 8 7.83 26.11 -48.10
C PRO A 8 7.56 25.38 -46.78
N ILE A 9 8.49 25.49 -45.84
CA ILE A 9 8.22 25.20 -44.42
C ILE A 9 7.11 26.16 -43.97
N THR A 10 5.89 25.66 -43.86
CA THR A 10 4.80 26.44 -43.29
C THR A 10 5.07 26.48 -41.79
N ALA A 11 5.34 27.69 -41.29
CA ALA A 11 5.37 27.97 -39.87
C ALA A 11 4.01 27.63 -39.28
N ASP A 12 3.90 26.45 -38.66
CA ASP A 12 2.97 26.26 -37.57
C ASP A 12 3.75 26.63 -36.31
N ASP A 13 3.49 27.88 -35.93
CA ASP A 13 3.86 28.49 -34.68
C ASP A 13 3.33 27.63 -33.52
N THR A 14 4.21 26.88 -32.89
CA THR A 14 4.16 26.76 -31.44
C THR A 14 5.55 27.06 -30.93
N GLU A 15 5.78 28.34 -30.68
CA GLU A 15 6.78 28.75 -29.71
C GLU A 15 6.56 27.99 -28.41
N PHE A 16 7.39 26.97 -28.16
CA PHE A 16 7.88 26.76 -26.81
C PHE A 16 9.38 26.51 -26.88
N VAL A 17 10.09 27.61 -27.07
CA VAL A 17 11.37 27.81 -26.40
C VAL A 17 11.16 27.64 -24.88
N SER A 18 11.12 26.40 -24.38
CA SER A 18 11.62 26.13 -23.02
C SER A 18 13.12 25.94 -23.09
N SER A 19 13.78 27.07 -23.32
CA SER A 19 14.92 27.51 -22.51
C SER A 19 16.02 26.49 -22.27
N ALA A 20 17.11 26.65 -23.02
CA ALA A 20 18.43 26.38 -22.48
C ALA A 20 18.69 27.31 -21.27
N THR A 21 18.37 26.87 -20.05
CA THR A 21 18.90 27.41 -18.78
C THR A 21 18.56 26.50 -17.59
N LYS A 22 19.48 25.58 -17.23
CA LYS A 22 20.04 25.40 -15.87
C LYS A 22 20.81 24.09 -15.76
N LEU A 23 22.06 24.22 -15.37
CA LEU A 23 23.02 23.14 -15.14
C LEU A 23 22.98 22.74 -13.65
N ASP A 24 21.85 22.95 -12.95
CA ASP A 24 21.80 22.99 -11.49
C ASP A 24 20.40 22.82 -10.84
N ASP A 25 19.32 22.58 -11.60
CA ASP A 25 18.03 22.23 -10.98
C ASP A 25 18.01 20.72 -10.66
N LYS A 26 18.61 20.35 -9.53
CA LYS A 26 18.39 19.01 -8.94
C LYS A 26 16.89 18.79 -8.79
N SER A 27 16.39 17.62 -9.17
CA SER A 27 14.99 17.28 -8.93
C SER A 27 14.69 17.30 -7.43
N ASP A 28 13.42 17.42 -7.05
CA ASP A 28 13.04 17.25 -5.64
C ASP A 28 13.46 15.86 -5.12
N ALA A 29 13.43 14.82 -5.96
CA ALA A 29 13.92 13.49 -5.58
C ALA A 29 15.44 13.44 -5.34
N ASP A 30 16.23 14.32 -5.96
CA ASP A 30 17.67 14.44 -5.67
C ASP A 30 17.95 15.28 -4.40
N LYS A 31 16.98 16.08 -3.96
CA LYS A 31 17.09 17.00 -2.81
C LYS A 31 16.58 16.36 -1.53
N TYR A 32 15.48 15.61 -1.63
CA TYR A 32 14.82 14.96 -0.52
C TYR A 32 15.13 13.47 -0.52
N ASN A 33 15.21 12.87 0.66
CA ASN A 33 15.38 11.43 0.80
C ASN A 33 14.27 10.92 1.73
N PRO A 34 13.16 10.42 1.20
CA PRO A 34 12.05 9.95 2.02
C PRO A 34 12.46 8.68 2.77
N GLU A 35 12.20 8.65 4.07
CA GLU A 35 12.57 7.53 4.94
C GLU A 35 11.35 6.69 5.26
N GLY A 36 11.46 5.37 5.05
CA GLY A 36 10.41 4.43 5.38
C GLY A 36 10.27 4.22 6.90
N GLN A 37 9.06 3.92 7.35
CA GLN A 37 8.78 3.45 8.70
C GLN A 37 7.76 2.32 8.71
N LYS A 38 7.68 1.63 9.85
CA LYS A 38 6.66 0.61 10.06
C LYS A 38 5.27 1.25 10.15
N VAL A 39 4.29 0.62 9.51
CA VAL A 39 2.87 0.98 9.58
C VAL A 39 2.10 -0.18 10.17
N THR A 40 1.12 0.11 11.02
CA THR A 40 0.21 -0.91 11.55
C THR A 40 -1.19 -0.64 11.02
N THR A 41 -1.85 -1.69 10.53
CA THR A 41 -3.23 -1.64 10.06
C THR A 41 -4.02 -2.83 10.56
N GLU A 42 -5.35 -2.75 10.44
CA GLU A 42 -6.27 -3.81 10.85
C GLU A 42 -6.59 -4.73 9.66
N LEU A 43 -7.11 -5.93 9.95
CA LEU A 43 -7.53 -6.86 8.92
C LEU A 43 -8.56 -6.21 7.97
N ASN A 44 -8.37 -6.39 6.66
CA ASN A 44 -9.18 -5.81 5.59
C ASN A 44 -9.20 -4.27 5.53
N LYS A 45 -8.27 -3.60 6.24
CA LYS A 45 -8.10 -2.15 6.21
C LYS A 45 -6.79 -1.80 5.54
N GLU A 46 -6.86 -1.16 4.38
CA GLU A 46 -5.65 -0.71 3.68
C GLU A 46 -5.01 0.44 4.46
N PRO A 47 -3.70 0.36 4.79
CA PRO A 47 -3.00 1.45 5.46
C PRO A 47 -2.83 2.63 4.52
N ASP A 48 -2.74 3.83 5.07
CA ASP A 48 -2.36 5.00 4.30
C ASP A 48 -0.86 4.95 3.96
N ALA A 49 -0.51 5.17 2.69
CA ALA A 49 0.87 5.14 2.22
C ALA A 49 1.73 6.24 2.86
N SER A 50 1.11 7.40 3.18
CA SER A 50 1.82 8.50 3.82
C SER A 50 2.25 8.18 5.24
N GLU A 51 1.53 7.30 5.94
CA GLU A 51 1.93 6.82 7.27
C GLU A 51 3.18 5.94 7.20
N GLY A 52 3.52 5.41 6.02
CA GLY A 52 4.76 4.70 5.76
C GLY A 52 5.99 5.58 5.70
N ILE A 53 5.84 6.91 5.61
CA ILE A 53 6.97 7.83 5.48
C ILE A 53 7.20 8.56 6.80
N LYS A 54 8.39 8.34 7.39
CA LYS A 54 8.82 8.89 8.67
C LYS A 54 9.00 10.41 8.64
N ASN A 55 9.62 10.92 7.58
CA ASN A 55 9.96 12.34 7.42
C ASN A 55 8.97 13.09 6.51
N LYS A 56 7.70 12.68 6.47
CA LYS A 56 6.66 13.30 5.63
C LYS A 56 6.49 14.81 5.86
N GLU A 57 6.86 15.31 7.03
CA GLU A 57 6.81 16.74 7.38
C GLU A 57 8.00 17.55 6.83
N ASP A 58 9.11 16.88 6.50
CA ASP A 58 10.30 17.49 5.89
C ASP A 58 10.18 17.56 4.35
N LEU A 59 9.32 16.71 3.78
CA LEU A 59 9.02 16.68 2.36
C LEU A 59 8.20 17.92 1.93
N PRO A 60 8.29 18.33 0.66
CA PRO A 60 7.59 19.50 0.18
C PRO A 60 6.08 19.33 0.31
N LYS A 61 5.40 20.46 0.53
CA LYS A 61 3.93 20.52 0.56
C LYS A 61 3.41 20.08 -0.82
N ASP A 62 2.28 19.38 -0.86
CA ASP A 62 1.72 18.74 -2.06
C ASP A 62 2.43 17.46 -2.54
N THR A 63 3.36 16.91 -1.77
CA THR A 63 3.88 15.55 -2.00
C THR A 63 2.76 14.52 -1.86
N LYS A 64 2.65 13.62 -2.83
CA LYS A 64 1.68 12.52 -2.84
C LYS A 64 2.35 11.20 -2.47
N TYR A 65 1.62 10.35 -1.77
CA TYR A 65 2.10 9.05 -1.32
C TYR A 65 1.13 8.00 -1.85
N THR A 66 1.67 7.00 -2.54
CA THR A 66 0.87 5.92 -3.11
C THR A 66 1.57 4.59 -2.91
N TRP A 67 0.81 3.52 -2.72
CA TRP A 67 1.38 2.18 -2.71
C TRP A 67 1.72 1.76 -4.15
N LYS A 68 2.96 1.31 -4.39
CA LYS A 68 3.36 0.74 -5.68
C LYS A 68 2.56 -0.52 -6.01
N GLU A 69 2.33 -1.35 -4.99
CA GLU A 69 1.55 -2.58 -5.07
C GLU A 69 0.49 -2.58 -3.98
N LYS A 70 -0.68 -3.18 -4.27
CA LYS A 70 -1.75 -3.30 -3.30
C LYS A 70 -1.30 -4.16 -2.12
N VAL A 71 -1.32 -3.60 -0.92
CA VAL A 71 -0.94 -4.32 0.29
C VAL A 71 -2.02 -5.35 0.63
N ASP A 72 -1.67 -6.64 0.67
CA ASP A 72 -2.60 -7.69 1.08
C ASP A 72 -2.82 -7.64 2.60
N VAL A 73 -3.99 -7.12 3.00
CA VAL A 73 -4.40 -6.94 4.39
C VAL A 73 -5.46 -7.96 4.84
N SER A 74 -5.72 -8.99 4.03
CA SER A 74 -6.71 -10.03 4.33
C SER A 74 -6.22 -11.07 5.33
N ALA A 75 -4.92 -11.07 5.64
CA ALA A 75 -4.31 -11.94 6.65
C ALA A 75 -3.45 -11.12 7.62
N ALA A 76 -3.54 -11.44 8.91
CA ALA A 76 -2.65 -10.86 9.92
C ALA A 76 -1.20 -11.32 9.70
N GLY A 77 -0.25 -10.43 10.00
CA GLY A 77 1.17 -10.70 9.84
C GLY A 77 1.96 -9.47 9.42
N ASN A 78 3.27 -9.63 9.32
CA ASN A 78 4.17 -8.61 8.80
C ASN A 78 4.35 -8.82 7.28
N LYS A 79 4.20 -7.74 6.53
CA LYS A 79 4.34 -7.68 5.07
C LYS A 79 5.24 -6.52 4.70
N LYS A 80 5.86 -6.60 3.53
CA LYS A 80 6.61 -5.49 2.95
C LYS A 80 5.72 -4.77 1.94
N GLY A 81 5.76 -3.45 1.96
CA GLY A 81 5.14 -2.60 0.95
C GLY A 81 6.16 -1.62 0.41
N THR A 82 5.87 -1.06 -0.76
CA THR A 82 6.68 0.00 -1.34
C THR A 82 5.79 1.21 -1.54
N VAL A 83 6.18 2.35 -0.97
CA VAL A 83 5.52 3.63 -1.12
C VAL A 83 6.24 4.42 -2.21
N VAL A 84 5.49 4.88 -3.19
CA VAL A 84 5.94 5.84 -4.20
C VAL A 84 5.58 7.24 -3.72
N VAL A 85 6.61 8.04 -3.50
CA VAL A 85 6.54 9.44 -3.09
C VAL A 85 6.65 10.28 -4.35
N THR A 86 5.59 10.99 -4.71
CA THR A 86 5.54 11.85 -5.92
C THR A 86 5.56 13.31 -5.51
N TYR A 87 6.56 14.05 -5.97
CA TYR A 87 6.78 15.46 -5.64
C TYR A 87 6.01 16.41 -6.59
N PRO A 88 5.81 17.68 -6.20
CA PRO A 88 5.13 18.67 -7.04
C PRO A 88 5.84 18.95 -8.38
N ASP A 89 7.17 18.79 -8.44
CA ASP A 89 7.96 18.90 -9.69
C ASP A 89 7.75 17.71 -10.65
N GLY A 90 6.99 16.69 -10.23
CA GLY A 90 6.69 15.49 -11.01
C GLY A 90 7.71 14.36 -10.84
N SER A 91 8.82 14.63 -10.16
CA SER A 91 9.80 13.61 -9.77
C SER A 91 9.24 12.66 -8.70
N SER A 92 9.82 11.47 -8.56
CA SER A 92 9.34 10.47 -7.59
C SER A 92 10.43 9.61 -6.97
N ASP A 93 10.23 9.19 -5.73
CA ASP A 93 11.06 8.24 -4.99
C ASP A 93 10.29 6.98 -4.59
N GLU A 94 11.02 5.89 -4.41
CA GLU A 94 10.48 4.61 -3.97
C GLU A 94 11.04 4.23 -2.60
N VAL A 95 10.16 4.00 -1.64
CA VAL A 95 10.52 3.72 -0.25
C VAL A 95 9.93 2.39 0.19
N GLU A 96 10.79 1.46 0.58
CA GLU A 96 10.35 0.21 1.21
C GLU A 96 9.93 0.45 2.66
N VAL A 97 8.80 -0.12 3.04
CA VAL A 97 8.21 0.00 4.38
C VAL A 97 7.65 -1.33 4.86
N ASP A 98 7.64 -1.54 6.17
CA ASP A 98 7.06 -2.72 6.80
C ASP A 98 5.62 -2.44 7.24
N VAL A 99 4.66 -3.18 6.68
CA VAL A 99 3.25 -3.13 7.07
C VAL A 99 2.93 -4.31 7.98
N THR A 100 2.42 -4.03 9.17
CA THR A 100 1.94 -5.04 10.11
C THR A 100 0.41 -5.02 10.13
N VAL A 101 -0.20 -6.14 9.74
CA VAL A 101 -1.64 -6.34 9.77
C VAL A 101 -2.00 -7.05 11.07
N THR A 102 -2.81 -6.41 11.91
CA THR A 102 -3.30 -6.95 13.18
C THR A 102 -4.74 -7.42 13.05
N ASP A 103 -5.01 -8.64 13.50
CA ASP A 103 -6.38 -9.12 13.67
C ASP A 103 -6.81 -8.87 15.13
N ASN A 104 -7.72 -7.90 15.29
CA ASN A 104 -8.26 -7.48 16.59
C ASN A 104 -9.49 -8.30 17.00
N ARG A 105 -9.86 -9.35 16.25
CA ARG A 105 -10.99 -10.20 16.60
C ARG A 105 -10.61 -11.11 17.77
N SER A 106 -11.54 -11.27 18.71
CA SER A 106 -11.36 -12.21 19.81
C SER A 106 -11.34 -13.63 19.27
N ASP A 107 -10.74 -14.57 20.00
CA ASP A 107 -10.84 -15.99 19.65
C ASP A 107 -12.30 -16.46 19.55
N ALA A 108 -13.19 -15.91 20.38
CA ALA A 108 -14.63 -16.15 20.31
C ALA A 108 -15.28 -15.68 19.00
N ASP A 109 -14.74 -14.66 18.34
CA ASP A 109 -15.19 -14.20 17.02
C ASP A 109 -14.54 -15.00 15.87
N LYS A 110 -13.47 -15.76 16.16
CA LYS A 110 -12.76 -16.61 15.19
C LYS A 110 -13.29 -18.04 15.16
N TYR A 111 -13.82 -18.52 16.28
CA TYR A 111 -14.30 -19.88 16.45
C TYR A 111 -15.77 -19.86 16.85
N GLU A 112 -16.67 -20.18 15.93
CA GLU A 112 -18.02 -20.63 16.28
C GLU A 112 -17.94 -22.11 16.69
N PRO A 113 -18.19 -22.45 17.97
CA PRO A 113 -18.17 -23.85 18.40
C PRO A 113 -19.37 -24.58 17.79
N THR A 114 -19.12 -25.61 17.00
CA THR A 114 -20.16 -26.57 16.60
C THR A 114 -20.47 -27.48 17.77
N VAL A 115 -21.73 -27.48 18.21
CA VAL A 115 -22.23 -28.40 19.24
C VAL A 115 -23.17 -29.40 18.60
N GLU A 116 -22.95 -30.69 18.86
CA GLU A 116 -23.93 -31.73 18.55
C GLU A 116 -24.74 -32.02 19.83
N GLY A 117 -26.07 -32.14 19.70
CA GLY A 117 -26.94 -32.43 20.84
C GLY A 117 -26.73 -33.85 21.35
N GLU A 118 -26.49 -34.00 22.65
CA GLU A 118 -26.38 -35.32 23.29
C GLU A 118 -27.74 -36.02 23.27
N LYS A 119 -27.80 -37.27 22.81
CA LYS A 119 -28.97 -38.13 22.93
C LYS A 119 -28.67 -39.22 23.95
N VAL A 120 -29.19 -39.07 25.17
CA VAL A 120 -29.02 -40.05 26.26
C VAL A 120 -30.29 -40.89 26.43
N GLU A 121 -30.13 -42.19 26.69
CA GLU A 121 -31.24 -43.09 27.01
C GLU A 121 -31.67 -42.95 28.48
N VAL A 122 -32.96 -43.19 28.78
CA VAL A 122 -33.49 -43.11 30.16
C VAL A 122 -32.73 -44.06 31.08
N GLY A 123 -31.97 -43.51 32.02
CA GLY A 123 -31.15 -44.24 32.99
C GLY A 123 -29.62 -44.19 32.77
N GLY A 124 -29.16 -43.54 31.69
CA GLY A 124 -27.72 -43.31 31.45
C GLY A 124 -27.15 -42.11 32.22
N THR A 125 -25.84 -42.12 32.44
CA THR A 125 -25.08 -40.96 32.93
C THR A 125 -24.84 -39.99 31.77
N VAL A 126 -25.24 -38.73 31.95
CA VAL A 126 -25.03 -37.61 31.00
C VAL A 126 -23.56 -37.22 31.02
N ASP A 127 -22.89 -37.21 29.86
CA ASP A 127 -21.48 -36.85 29.73
C ASP A 127 -21.33 -35.72 28.69
N LEU A 128 -21.41 -34.48 29.17
CA LEU A 128 -21.37 -33.30 28.31
C LEU A 128 -19.96 -32.93 27.82
N THR A 129 -18.94 -33.72 28.17
CA THR A 129 -17.54 -33.40 27.90
C THR A 129 -17.14 -33.57 26.42
N ASP A 130 -17.94 -34.28 25.62
CA ASP A 130 -17.68 -34.53 24.19
C ASP A 130 -18.61 -33.74 23.24
N ASN A 131 -19.49 -32.86 23.75
CA ASN A 131 -20.47 -32.17 22.92
C ASN A 131 -19.91 -31.00 22.09
N VAL A 132 -18.66 -30.60 22.30
CA VAL A 132 -17.97 -29.55 21.54
C VAL A 132 -16.99 -30.22 20.58
N THR A 133 -17.40 -30.39 19.32
CA THR A 133 -16.67 -31.22 18.35
C THR A 133 -15.49 -30.51 17.67
N ASN A 134 -15.30 -29.21 17.91
CA ASN A 134 -14.28 -28.39 17.27
C ASN A 134 -13.28 -27.79 18.27
N LEU A 135 -12.82 -28.60 19.24
CA LEU A 135 -11.68 -28.26 20.08
C LEU A 135 -10.38 -28.40 19.26
N PRO A 136 -9.46 -27.41 19.26
CA PRO A 136 -8.14 -27.58 18.67
C PRO A 136 -7.38 -28.67 19.46
N THR A 137 -6.93 -29.72 18.76
CA THR A 137 -6.09 -30.81 19.30
C THR A 137 -4.67 -30.38 19.59
#